data_AF-A0AAU1X063-F1
#
_entry.id   AF-A0AAU1X063-F1
#
_cell.length_a   1.000
_cell.length_b   1.000
_cell.length_c   1.000
_cell.angle_alpha   90.00
_cell.angle_beta   90.00
_cell.angle_gamma   90.00
#
_symmetry.space_group_name_H-M   'P 1'
#
loop_
_entity.id
_entity.type
_entity.pdbx_description
1 polymer ?
#
loop_
_entity_poly.entity_id
_entity_poly.type
_entity_poly.pdbx_seq_one_letter_code
_entity_poly.pdbx_strand_id
1 'polypeptide(L)' 'MKATERYIVGYGPEQVQDVTVHEDGVIETVTTKPVRVFEKRPDGALTELFDEAKSAALVAFWADAERFNEQQEN' A
#
# COMPACT_ATOMS: atom_id res chain seq x y z
N MET A 1 -10.81 14.69 -9.08
CA MET A 1 -10.19 13.38 -9.40
C MET A 1 -10.26 12.54 -8.15
N LYS A 2 -10.83 11.34 -8.23
CA LYS A 2 -10.94 10.41 -7.11
C LYS A 2 -9.56 9.92 -6.67
N ALA A 3 -9.39 9.51 -5.42
CA ALA A 3 -8.10 9.02 -4.94
C ALA A 3 -7.72 7.69 -5.61
N THR A 4 -8.73 6.84 -5.85
CA THR A 4 -8.62 5.60 -6.64
C THR A 4 -8.24 5.82 -8.10
N GLU A 5 -8.51 7.01 -8.65
CA GLU A 5 -8.09 7.40 -10.00
C GLU A 5 -6.68 7.99 -10.02
N ARG A 6 -6.31 8.75 -8.97
CA ARG A 6 -5.04 9.48 -8.84
C ARG A 6 -3.86 8.57 -8.51
N TYR A 7 -4.07 7.56 -7.66
CA TYR A 7 -3.00 6.70 -7.15
C TYR A 7 -3.11 5.28 -7.71
N ILE A 8 -1.96 4.61 -7.82
CA ILE A 8 -1.86 3.17 -8.05
C ILE A 8 -1.27 2.56 -6.79
N VAL A 9 -1.98 1.62 -6.18
CA VAL A 9 -1.55 0.89 -4.99
C VAL A 9 -1.31 -0.58 -5.38
N GLY A 10 -0.17 -1.13 -5.03
CA GLY A 10 0.18 -2.51 -5.34
C GLY A 10 1.29 -3.06 -4.44
N TYR A 11 1.75 -4.27 -4.71
CA TYR A 11 2.89 -4.86 -4.02
C TYR A 11 4.14 -4.76 -4.88
N GLY A 12 5.27 -4.47 -4.23
CA GLY A 12 6.57 -4.58 -4.88
C GLY A 12 6.93 -6.03 -5.23
N PRO A 13 7.90 -6.24 -6.15
CA PRO A 13 8.43 -7.58 -6.43
C PRO A 13 9.23 -8.15 -5.25
N GLU A 14 9.62 -7.31 -4.29
CA GLU A 14 10.42 -7.69 -3.14
C GLU A 14 9.62 -8.53 -2.14
N GLN A 15 10.29 -9.50 -1.53
CA GLN A 15 9.79 -10.28 -0.41
C GLN A 15 10.71 -10.06 0.78
N VAL A 16 10.18 -9.50 1.86
CA VAL A 16 10.92 -9.23 3.09
C VAL A 16 10.58 -10.32 4.08
N GLN A 17 11.61 -10.95 4.65
CA GLN A 17 11.47 -11.95 5.68
C GLN A 17 12.04 -11.38 6.98
N ASP A 18 11.17 -11.27 7.98
CA ASP A 18 11.55 -10.91 9.34
C ASP A 18 11.69 -12.20 10.17
N VAL A 19 12.79 -12.32 10.89
CA VAL A 19 13.14 -13.54 11.63
C VAL A 19 13.46 -13.15 13.07
N THR A 20 12.66 -13.66 13.99
CA THR A 20 12.85 -13.48 15.43
C THR A 20 13.26 -14.81 16.04
N VAL A 21 14.40 -14.82 16.71
CA VAL A 21 14.86 -15.98 17.50
C VAL A 21 14.60 -15.67 18.96
N HIS A 22 13.73 -16.46 19.58
CA HIS A 22 13.34 -16.32 20.98
C HIS A 22 14.38 -16.97 21.91
N GLU A 23 14.40 -16.57 23.19
CA GLU A 23 15.39 -17.06 24.17
C GLU A 23 15.30 -18.58 24.44
N ASP A 24 14.13 -19.17 24.20
CA ASP A 24 13.88 -20.62 24.28
C ASP A 24 14.33 -21.39 23.03
N GLY A 25 14.87 -20.69 22.03
CA GLY A 25 15.34 -21.24 20.76
C GLY A 25 14.25 -21.40 19.70
N VAL A 26 13.01 -20.96 19.95
CA VAL A 26 11.96 -20.93 18.92
C VAL A 26 12.30 -19.87 17.87
N ILE A 27 12.12 -20.23 16.60
CA ILE A 27 12.30 -19.32 15.46
C ILE A 27 10.92 -18.95 14.92
N GLU A 28 10.59 -17.67 15.01
CA GLU A 28 9.42 -17.09 14.37
C GLU A 28 9.85 -16.40 13.08
N THR A 29 9.07 -16.57 12.02
CA THR A 29 9.38 -16.01 10.71
C THR A 29 8.14 -15.42 10.08
N VAL A 30 8.19 -14.13 9.76
CA VAL A 30 7.11 -13.39 9.10
C VAL A 30 7.58 -12.96 7.72
N THR A 31 6.83 -13.36 6.69
CA THR A 31 7.12 -12.97 5.31
C THR A 31 6.12 -11.92 4.85
N THR A 32 6.60 -10.78 4.38
CA THR A 32 5.76 -9.68 3.89
C THR A 32 6.18 -9.23 2.49
N LYS A 33 5.21 -8.69 1.73
CA LYS A 33 5.48 -7.94 0.51
C LYS A 33 5.17 -6.46 0.77
N PRO A 34 6.14 -5.55 0.62
CA PRO A 34 5.90 -4.14 0.84
C PRO A 34 4.85 -3.59 -0.14
N VAL A 35 3.88 -2.85 0.39
CA VAL A 35 2.96 -2.06 -0.43
C VAL A 35 3.74 -0.91 -1.06
N ARG A 36 3.50 -0.63 -2.33
CA ARG A 36 4.04 0.50 -3.09
C ARG A 36 2.89 1.37 -3.60
N VAL A 37 3.12 2.68 -3.64
CA VAL A 37 2.11 3.66 -4.04
C VAL A 37 2.73 4.59 -5.08
N PHE A 38 2.06 4.74 -6.21
CA PHE A 38 2.48 5.63 -7.29
C PHE A 38 1.42 6.70 -7.54
N GLU A 39 1.85 7.95 -7.66
CA GLU A 39 1.01 9.04 -8.14
C GLU A 39 1.06 9.13 -9.67
N LYS A 40 -0.11 9.21 -10.30
CA LYS A 40 -0.23 9.50 -11.73
C LYS A 40 -0.10 11.01 -11.95
N ARG A 41 0.91 11.42 -12.69
CA ARG A 41 1.10 12.82 -13.10
C ARG A 41 0.24 13.16 -14.32
N PRO A 42 -0.06 14.44 -14.59
CA PRO A 42 -0.87 14.85 -15.74
C PRO A 42 -0.29 14.47 -17.11
N ASP A 43 1.03 14.29 -17.20
CA ASP A 43 1.74 13.84 -18.39
C ASP A 43 1.71 12.31 -18.58
N GLY A 44 1.06 11.58 -17.67
CA GLY A 44 0.99 10.12 -17.67
C GLY A 44 2.16 9.43 -16.98
N ALA A 45 3.17 10.17 -16.52
CA ALA A 45 4.27 9.58 -15.77
C ALA A 45 3.83 9.11 -14.37
N LEU A 46 4.49 8.08 -13.86
CA LEU A 46 4.28 7.58 -12.50
C LEU A 46 5.43 8.05 -11.61
N THR A 47 5.10 8.62 -10.45
CA THR A 47 6.08 8.93 -9.41
C THR A 47 5.77 8.07 -8.19
N GLU A 48 6.74 7.29 -7.74
CA GLU A 48 6.60 6.53 -6.51
C GLU A 48 6.63 7.45 -5.29
N LEU A 49 5.74 7.18 -4.34
CA LEU A 49 5.64 7.89 -3.08
C LEU A 49 6.30 7.09 -1.95
N PHE A 50 6.91 7.82 -1.03
CA PHE A 50 7.59 7.28 0.15
C PHE A 50 7.07 7.94 1.44
N ASP A 51 7.37 7.32 2.58
CA ASP A 51 7.14 7.85 3.92
C ASP A 51 5.74 8.45 4.16
N GLU A 52 5.68 9.72 4.58
CA GLU A 52 4.43 10.41 4.92
C GLU A 52 3.54 10.61 3.69
N ALA A 53 4.13 10.93 2.53
CA ALA A 53 3.37 11.11 1.29
C ALA A 53 2.70 9.80 0.85
N LYS A 54 3.41 8.67 1.00
CA LYS A 54 2.86 7.33 0.76
C LYS A 54 1.71 7.02 1.72
N SER A 55 1.91 7.30 3.01
CA SER A 55 0.91 7.04 4.05
C SER A 55 -0.37 7.83 3.82
N ALA A 56 -0.25 9.14 3.53
CA ALA A 56 -1.38 10.00 3.21
C ALA A 56 -2.13 9.54 1.96
N ALA A 57 -1.41 9.15 0.90
CA ALA A 57 -2.01 8.64 -0.32
C ALA A 57 -2.77 7.32 -0.09
N LEU A 58 -2.22 6.41 0.73
CA LEU A 58 -2.84 5.14 1.05
C LEU A 58 -4.14 5.32 1.84
N VAL A 59 -4.16 6.21 2.85
CA VAL A 59 -5.37 6.56 3.60
C VAL A 59 -6.43 7.13 2.68
N ALA A 60 -6.06 8.08 1.82
CA ALA A 60 -7.00 8.69 0.87
C ALA A 60 -7.56 7.66 -0.13
N PHE A 61 -6.71 6.74 -0.62
CA PHE A 61 -7.11 5.67 -1.55
C PHE A 61 -8.15 4.74 -0.91
N TRP A 62 -7.90 4.24 0.30
CA TRP A 62 -8.82 3.30 0.95
C TRP A 62 -10.14 3.95 1.35
N ALA A 63 -10.11 5.17 1.88
CA ALA A 63 -11.34 5.92 2.19
C ALA A 63 -12.22 6.13 0.94
N ASP A 64 -11.61 6.21 -0.24
CA ASP A 64 -12.33 6.34 -1.50
C ASP A 64 -12.84 5.00 -2.06
N ALA A 65 -12.07 3.92 -1.88
CA ALA A 65 -12.48 2.57 -2.21
C ALA A 65 -13.64 2.08 -1.32
N GLU A 66 -13.62 2.37 -0.02
CA GLU A 66 -14.69 2.06 0.93
C GLU A 66 -16.01 2.74 0.52
N ARG A 67 -15.97 4.05 0.25
CA ARG A 67 -17.14 4.79 -0.26
C ARG A 67 -17.72 4.20 -1.55
N PHE A 68 -16.86 3.70 -2.44
CA PHE A 68 -17.33 3.06 -3.67
C PHE A 68 -18.07 1.75 -3.39
N ASN A 69 -17.56 0.93 -2.45
CA ASN A 69 -18.17 -0.34 -2.09
C ASN A 69 -19.53 -0.14 -1.38
N GLU A 70 -19.62 0.81 -0.44
CA GLU A 70 -20.87 1.12 0.27
C GLU A 70 -21.99 1.65 -0.65
N GLN A 71 -21.62 2.32 -1.75
CA GLN A 71 -22.56 2.80 -2.77
C GLN A 71 -23.08 1.70 -3.70
N GLN A 72 -22.42 0.54 -3.77
CA GLN A 72 -22.90 -0.60 -4.56
C GLN A 72 -23.83 -1.53 -3.76
N GLU A 73 -23.82 -1.42 -2.44
CA GLU A 73 -24.65 -2.26 -1.55
C GLU A 73 -26.04 -1.64 -1.24
N ASN A 74 -26.30 -0.40 -1.64
CA ASN A 74 -27.57 0.32 -1.48
C ASN A 74 -28.25 0.63 -2.81
#